data_AF-A0A4P2PWY4-F1
#
_entry.id   AF-A0A4P2PWY4-F1
#
_cell.length_a   1.000
_cell.length_b   1.000
_cell.length_c   1.000
_cell.angle_alpha   90.00
_cell.angle_beta   90.00
_cell.angle_gamma   90.00
#
_symmetry.space_group_name_H-M   'P 1'
#
loop_
_entity.id
_entity.type
_entity.pdbx_description
1 polymer ?
#
loop_
_entity_poly.entity_id
_entity_poly.type
_entity_poly.pdbx_seq_one_letter_code
_entity_poly.pdbx_strand_id
1 'polypeptide(L)'
;MDPTIRRMTNRYSAITAVTSFVTQPVPGADELIVIPLHYRFAVLLTRQRGVPLRTAPWWQVSKIIWGGAAVRLFANFTLGLVPVAGLFSNAITAVALTELLGRYLDEALSSPAPPPAVSMQTLSDAVQDSLRSWRLERLWPGIRHARRGAGHEVTPP
;
A
#
# COMPACT_ATOMS: atom_id res chain seq x y z
N MET A 1 9.62 9.72 4.78
CA MET A 1 8.42 9.49 5.62
C MET A 1 8.77 9.64 7.09
N ASP A 2 8.05 10.52 7.79
CA ASP A 2 8.13 10.69 9.25
C ASP A 2 7.81 9.35 9.98
N PRO A 3 8.49 9.02 11.08
CA PRO A 3 8.23 7.80 11.86
C PRO A 3 6.78 7.65 12.33
N THR A 4 6.09 8.74 12.61
CA THR A 4 4.68 8.76 13.02
C THR A 4 3.77 8.41 11.85
N ILE A 5 4.06 8.94 10.67
CA ILE A 5 3.33 8.62 9.44
C ILE A 5 3.56 7.17 9.04
N ARG A 6 4.81 6.69 9.14
CA ARG A 6 5.15 5.28 8.90
C ARG A 6 4.38 4.33 9.82
N ARG A 7 4.25 4.64 11.11
CA ARG A 7 3.43 3.85 12.05
C ARG A 7 1.95 3.84 11.64
N MET A 8 1.42 4.97 11.20
CA MET A 8 0.04 5.06 10.76
C MET A 8 -0.19 4.25 9.48
N THR A 9 0.70 4.36 8.48
CA THR A 9 0.66 3.56 7.25
C THR A 9 0.69 2.08 7.59
N ASN A 10 1.62 1.61 8.43
CA ASN A 10 1.70 0.20 8.83
C ASN A 10 0.41 -0.29 9.51
N ARG A 11 -0.20 0.54 10.38
CA ARG A 11 -1.45 0.20 11.05
C ARG A 11 -2.61 0.09 10.05
N TYR A 12 -2.75 1.04 9.15
CA TYR A 12 -3.80 1.00 8.14
C TYR A 12 -3.58 -0.12 7.13
N SER A 13 -2.34 -0.43 6.75
CA SER A 13 -1.99 -1.59 5.94
C SER A 13 -2.43 -2.91 6.61
N ALA A 14 -2.24 -3.04 7.92
CA ALA A 14 -2.71 -4.22 8.65
C ALA A 14 -4.24 -4.30 8.68
N ILE A 15 -4.94 -3.18 8.92
CA ILE A 15 -6.41 -3.14 8.94
C ILE A 15 -6.97 -3.44 7.54
N THR A 16 -6.43 -2.85 6.47
CA THR A 16 -6.87 -3.11 5.11
C THR A 16 -6.64 -4.57 4.74
N ALA A 17 -5.48 -5.15 5.10
CA ALA A 17 -5.20 -6.57 4.87
C ALA A 17 -6.18 -7.51 5.59
N VAL A 18 -6.43 -7.30 6.89
CA VAL A 18 -7.38 -8.11 7.67
C VAL A 18 -8.80 -7.96 7.14
N THR A 19 -9.22 -6.73 6.83
CA THR A 19 -10.54 -6.48 6.25
C THR A 19 -10.67 -7.29 4.96
N SER A 20 -9.71 -7.14 4.05
CA SER A 20 -9.67 -7.82 2.74
C SER A 20 -9.71 -9.33 2.84
N PHE A 21 -9.05 -9.89 3.86
CA PHE A 21 -9.05 -11.31 4.16
C PHE A 21 -10.44 -11.80 4.58
N VAL A 22 -11.10 -11.06 5.47
CA VAL A 22 -12.41 -11.45 6.04
C VAL A 22 -13.54 -11.29 5.03
N THR A 23 -13.48 -10.27 4.19
CA THR A 23 -14.56 -9.92 3.24
C THR A 23 -14.44 -10.65 1.90
N GLN A 24 -13.39 -11.45 1.72
CA GLN A 24 -13.13 -12.17 0.47
C GLN A 24 -14.16 -13.23 0.02
N PRO A 25 -15.01 -13.84 0.87
CA PRO A 25 -16.00 -14.81 0.39
C PRO A 25 -16.95 -14.26 -0.67
N VAL A 26 -17.06 -12.92 -0.77
CA VAL A 26 -17.89 -12.23 -1.76
C VAL A 26 -17.01 -11.30 -2.58
N PRO A 27 -16.70 -11.62 -3.86
CA PRO A 27 -15.97 -10.72 -4.75
C PRO A 27 -16.69 -9.37 -4.83
N GLY A 28 -15.98 -8.25 -4.67
CA GLY A 28 -16.58 -6.91 -4.73
C GLY A 28 -17.05 -6.36 -3.38
N ALA A 29 -17.21 -7.21 -2.35
CA ALA A 29 -17.67 -6.76 -1.03
C ALA A 29 -16.54 -6.14 -0.21
N ASP A 30 -15.28 -6.55 -0.44
CA ASP A 30 -14.14 -6.00 0.26
C ASP A 30 -13.88 -4.55 -0.13
N GLU A 31 -14.14 -4.18 -1.38
CA GLU A 31 -13.97 -2.83 -1.90
C GLU A 31 -14.90 -1.82 -1.23
N LEU A 32 -16.13 -2.21 -0.88
CA LEU A 32 -17.10 -1.35 -0.17
C LEU A 32 -16.57 -0.88 1.20
N ILE A 33 -15.67 -1.65 1.81
CA ILE A 33 -15.07 -1.32 3.11
C ILE A 33 -13.67 -0.73 2.93
N VAL A 34 -12.89 -1.28 2.00
CA VAL A 34 -11.51 -0.87 1.74
C VAL A 34 -11.44 0.54 1.14
N ILE A 35 -12.36 0.92 0.25
CA ILE A 35 -12.41 2.27 -0.34
C ILE A 35 -12.58 3.36 0.74
N PRO A 36 -13.62 3.33 1.59
CA PRO A 36 -13.76 4.34 2.64
C PRO A 36 -12.61 4.31 3.66
N LEU A 37 -12.01 3.13 3.90
CA LEU A 37 -10.84 3.01 4.76
C LEU A 37 -9.61 3.74 4.18
N HIS A 38 -9.37 3.66 2.87
CA HIS A 38 -8.29 4.41 2.21
C HIS A 38 -8.54 5.91 2.20
N TYR A 39 -9.78 6.36 1.96
CA TYR A 39 -10.13 7.78 2.07
C TYR A 39 -9.91 8.29 3.50
N ARG A 40 -10.32 7.52 4.52
CA ARG A 40 -10.07 7.86 5.93
C ARG A 40 -8.58 7.96 6.22
N PHE A 41 -7.78 7.03 5.72
CA PHE A 41 -6.33 7.08 5.86
C PHE A 41 -5.74 8.35 5.23
N ALA A 42 -6.13 8.68 3.99
CA ALA A 42 -5.69 9.90 3.31
C ALA A 42 -6.03 11.15 4.10
N VAL A 43 -7.27 11.27 4.61
CA VAL A 43 -7.70 12.40 5.45
C VAL A 43 -6.83 12.54 6.71
N LEU A 44 -6.55 11.43 7.40
CA LEU A 44 -5.73 11.45 8.61
C LEU A 44 -4.29 11.85 8.31
N LEU A 45 -3.72 11.36 7.21
CA LEU A 45 -2.35 11.69 6.80
C LEU A 45 -2.22 13.17 6.40
N THR A 46 -3.20 13.71 5.66
CA THR A 46 -3.24 15.14 5.36
C THR A 46 -3.33 15.99 6.63
N ARG A 47 -4.21 15.63 7.57
CA ARG A 47 -4.34 16.34 8.85
C ARG A 47 -3.07 16.27 9.68
N GLN A 48 -2.42 15.12 9.71
CA GLN A 48 -1.17 14.91 10.44
C GLN A 48 -0.02 15.75 9.89
N ARG A 49 -0.01 16.01 8.58
CA ARG A 49 0.92 16.94 7.93
C ARG A 49 0.60 18.42 8.21
N GLY A 50 -0.48 18.73 8.92
CA GLY A 50 -0.90 20.10 9.21
C GLY A 50 -1.45 20.85 7.99
N VAL A 51 -1.76 20.13 6.90
CA VAL A 51 -2.20 20.74 5.63
C VAL A 51 -3.74 20.80 5.60
N PRO A 52 -4.36 21.90 5.15
CA PRO A 52 -5.81 21.96 4.99
C PRO A 52 -6.30 20.91 3.99
N LEU A 53 -7.40 20.21 4.31
CA LEU A 53 -7.90 19.13 3.47
C LEU A 53 -8.18 19.57 2.02
N ARG A 54 -8.55 20.82 1.78
CA ARG A 54 -8.85 21.34 0.43
C ARG A 54 -7.64 21.39 -0.50
N THR A 55 -6.42 21.41 0.01
CA THR A 55 -5.20 21.46 -0.81
C THR A 55 -4.62 20.08 -1.08
N ALA A 56 -5.23 19.01 -0.53
CA ALA A 56 -4.81 17.66 -0.85
C ALA A 56 -5.15 17.31 -2.31
N PRO A 57 -4.32 16.50 -2.99
CA PRO A 57 -4.51 16.11 -4.38
C PRO A 57 -5.60 15.03 -4.52
N TRP A 58 -6.86 15.37 -4.19
CA TRP A 58 -7.97 14.42 -4.12
C TRP A 58 -8.25 13.69 -5.42
N TRP A 59 -7.95 14.32 -6.57
CA TRP A 59 -8.10 13.69 -7.87
C TRP A 59 -7.14 12.50 -8.02
N GLN A 60 -5.87 12.69 -7.69
CA GLN A 60 -4.85 11.65 -7.77
C GLN A 60 -5.02 10.60 -6.68
N VAL A 61 -5.40 11.01 -5.47
CA VAL A 61 -5.80 10.10 -4.39
C VAL A 61 -6.94 9.19 -4.84
N SER A 62 -7.98 9.76 -5.47
CA SER A 62 -9.10 8.98 -5.97
C SER A 62 -8.67 8.02 -7.07
N LYS A 63 -7.76 8.41 -7.97
CA LYS A 63 -7.18 7.50 -8.96
C LYS A 63 -6.46 6.32 -8.32
N ILE A 64 -5.69 6.52 -7.26
CA ILE A 64 -5.01 5.43 -6.55
C ILE A 64 -6.03 4.49 -5.90
N ILE A 65 -7.03 5.05 -5.21
CA ILE A 65 -8.04 4.27 -4.49
C ILE A 65 -8.89 3.44 -5.46
N TRP A 66 -9.46 4.08 -6.48
CA TRP A 66 -10.34 3.43 -7.45
C TRP A 66 -9.57 2.55 -8.45
N GLY A 67 -8.37 2.99 -8.87
CA GLY A 67 -7.49 2.16 -9.70
C GLY A 67 -7.04 0.92 -8.95
N GLY A 68 -6.69 1.04 -7.67
CA GLY A 68 -6.38 -0.08 -6.80
C GLY A 68 -7.55 -1.04 -6.62
N ALA A 69 -8.77 -0.52 -6.41
CA ALA A 69 -9.98 -1.32 -6.36
C ALA A 69 -10.23 -2.08 -7.68
N ALA A 70 -10.01 -1.43 -8.83
CA ALA A 70 -10.15 -2.08 -10.14
C ALA A 70 -9.13 -3.21 -10.35
N VAL A 71 -7.86 -3.01 -9.95
CA VAL A 71 -6.83 -4.06 -10.00
C VAL A 71 -7.23 -5.25 -9.14
N ARG A 72 -7.76 -5.00 -7.94
CA ARG A 72 -8.18 -6.05 -7.01
C ARG A 72 -9.39 -6.82 -7.52
N LEU A 73 -10.38 -6.11 -8.06
CA LEU A 73 -11.53 -6.74 -8.70
C LEU A 73 -11.08 -7.65 -9.84
N PHE A 74 -10.20 -7.16 -10.72
CA PHE A 74 -9.65 -7.96 -11.82
C PHE A 74 -8.84 -9.17 -11.32
N ALA A 75 -8.01 -9.00 -10.30
CA ALA A 75 -7.26 -10.08 -9.68
C ALA A 75 -8.18 -11.13 -9.05
N ASN A 76 -9.24 -10.71 -8.35
CA ASN A 76 -10.25 -11.60 -7.78
C ASN A 76 -11.00 -12.40 -8.86
N PHE A 77 -11.34 -11.77 -10.00
CA PHE A 77 -11.92 -12.48 -11.15
C PHE A 77 -10.95 -13.48 -11.80
N THR A 78 -9.66 -13.16 -11.87
CA THR A 78 -8.65 -13.98 -12.57
C THR A 78 -8.08 -15.11 -11.69
N LEU A 79 -7.87 -14.84 -10.40
CA LEU A 79 -7.25 -15.75 -9.43
C LEU A 79 -8.26 -16.44 -8.51
N GLY A 80 -9.54 -16.04 -8.54
CA GLY A 80 -10.62 -16.60 -7.72
C GLY A 80 -10.87 -18.11 -7.92
N LEU A 81 -10.27 -18.71 -8.95
CA LEU A 81 -10.28 -20.15 -9.18
C LEU A 81 -9.37 -20.94 -8.20
N VAL A 82 -8.47 -20.27 -7.47
CA VAL A 82 -7.61 -20.88 -6.45
C VAL A 82 -7.84 -20.19 -5.10
N PRO A 83 -8.74 -20.70 -4.24
CA PRO A 83 -9.23 -20.00 -3.04
C PRO A 83 -8.14 -19.48 -2.12
N VAL A 84 -7.11 -20.30 -1.87
CA VAL A 84 -6.01 -19.93 -0.96
C VAL A 84 -5.07 -18.90 -1.60
N ALA A 85 -4.78 -19.00 -2.89
CA ALA A 85 -3.89 -18.06 -3.57
C ALA A 85 -4.53 -16.68 -3.74
N GLY A 86 -5.83 -16.63 -4.03
CA GLY A 86 -6.60 -15.39 -4.08
C GLY A 86 -6.54 -14.66 -2.74
N LEU A 87 -6.74 -15.36 -1.61
CA LEU A 87 -6.78 -14.80 -0.26
C LEU A 87 -5.51 -14.03 0.12
N PHE A 88 -4.35 -14.62 -0.15
CA PHE A 88 -3.07 -13.96 0.07
C PHE A 88 -2.79 -12.83 -0.92
N SER A 89 -3.15 -13.02 -2.20
CA SER A 89 -2.96 -11.98 -3.23
C SER A 89 -3.74 -10.70 -2.90
N ASN A 90 -4.97 -10.84 -2.42
CA ASN A 90 -5.83 -9.71 -2.12
C ASN A 90 -5.33 -8.93 -0.88
N ALA A 91 -4.85 -9.64 0.14
CA ALA A 91 -4.22 -9.02 1.31
C ALA A 91 -2.91 -8.29 0.95
N ILE A 92 -2.05 -8.89 0.13
CA ILE A 92 -0.78 -8.25 -0.32
C ILE A 92 -1.09 -7.00 -1.13
N THR A 93 -2.04 -7.10 -2.07
CA THR A 93 -2.47 -5.97 -2.90
C THR A 93 -3.02 -4.82 -2.04
N ALA A 94 -3.79 -5.13 -0.99
CA ALA A 94 -4.27 -4.14 -0.03
C ALA A 94 -3.13 -3.38 0.66
N VAL A 95 -2.11 -4.10 1.15
CA VAL A 95 -0.94 -3.52 1.81
C VAL A 95 -0.16 -2.64 0.83
N ALA A 96 0.11 -3.15 -0.37
CA ALA A 96 0.85 -2.44 -1.41
C ALA A 96 0.18 -1.10 -1.78
N LEU A 97 -1.14 -1.11 -1.98
CA LEU A 97 -1.91 0.09 -2.29
C LEU A 97 -1.95 1.07 -1.13
N THR A 98 -2.06 0.59 0.11
CA THR A 98 -2.04 1.44 1.30
C THR A 98 -0.68 2.12 1.45
N GLU A 99 0.41 1.38 1.24
CA GLU A 99 1.76 1.94 1.25
C GLU A 99 2.00 2.94 0.11
N LEU A 100 1.58 2.60 -1.11
CA LEU A 100 1.69 3.49 -2.27
C LEU A 100 0.95 4.80 -2.00
N LEU A 101 -0.30 4.72 -1.54
CA LEU A 101 -1.11 5.88 -1.18
C LEU A 101 -0.43 6.73 -0.09
N GLY A 102 0.13 6.07 0.92
CA GLY A 102 0.85 6.74 2.00
C GLY A 102 2.07 7.49 1.49
N ARG A 103 2.93 6.84 0.69
CA ARG A 103 4.14 7.46 0.12
C ARG A 103 3.80 8.60 -0.82
N TYR A 104 2.84 8.39 -1.71
CA TYR A 104 2.37 9.40 -2.65
C TYR A 104 1.89 10.66 -1.93
N LEU A 105 1.03 10.48 -0.93
CA LEU A 105 0.46 11.60 -0.19
C LEU A 105 1.52 12.29 0.68
N ASP A 106 2.43 11.52 1.29
CA ASP A 106 3.55 12.06 2.06
C ASP A 106 4.45 12.96 1.21
N GLU A 107 4.77 12.52 -0.02
CA GLU A 107 5.60 13.24 -0.97
C GLU A 107 4.88 14.48 -1.53
N ALA A 108 3.65 14.30 -2.01
CA ALA A 108 2.82 15.38 -2.55
C ALA A 108 2.53 16.49 -1.54
N LEU A 109 2.42 16.17 -0.25
CA LEU A 109 2.21 17.16 0.81
C LEU A 109 3.52 17.76 1.36
N SER A 110 4.67 17.12 1.09
CA SER A 110 5.99 17.61 1.53
C SER A 110 6.67 18.54 0.53
N SER A 111 6.23 18.51 -0.73
CA SER A 111 6.82 19.28 -1.81
C SER A 111 5.85 20.36 -2.31
N PRO A 112 6.32 21.59 -2.59
CA PRO A 112 5.51 22.61 -3.25
C PRO A 112 5.30 22.35 -4.75
N ALA A 113 5.97 21.34 -5.32
CA ALA A 113 5.84 20.97 -6.72
C ALA A 113 4.49 20.29 -7.02
N PRO A 114 3.96 20.39 -8.25
CA PRO A 114 2.76 19.67 -8.64
C PRO A 114 2.95 18.16 -8.45
N PRO A 115 1.98 17.46 -7.85
CA PRO A 115 2.14 16.07 -7.48
C PRO A 115 2.25 15.19 -8.74
N PRO A 116 3.10 14.14 -8.71
CA PRO A 116 3.35 13.32 -9.88
C PRO A 116 2.05 12.67 -10.38
N ALA A 117 1.91 12.56 -11.70
CA ALA A 117 0.76 11.91 -12.31
C ALA A 117 0.78 10.41 -12.00
N VAL A 118 -0.30 9.89 -11.43
CA VAL A 118 -0.47 8.45 -11.19
C VAL A 118 -1.03 7.80 -12.44
N SER A 119 -0.31 6.80 -12.96
CA SER A 119 -0.75 5.97 -14.09
C SER A 119 -1.13 4.57 -13.63
N MET A 120 -1.82 3.81 -14.49
CA MET A 120 -2.18 2.42 -14.20
C MET A 120 -0.94 1.52 -14.10
N GLN A 121 0.15 1.87 -14.79
CA GLN A 121 1.44 1.18 -14.68
C GLN A 121 1.99 1.33 -13.26
N THR A 122 1.95 2.54 -12.67
CA THR A 122 2.39 2.76 -11.28
C THR A 122 1.64 1.87 -10.29
N LEU A 123 0.34 1.66 -10.51
CA LEU A 123 -0.48 0.77 -9.67
C LEU A 123 -0.08 -0.70 -9.85
N SER A 124 0.08 -1.13 -11.11
CA SER A 124 0.53 -2.50 -11.43
C SER A 124 1.91 -2.79 -10.85
N ASP A 125 2.86 -1.87 -11.03
CA ASP A 125 4.24 -1.99 -10.56
C ASP A 125 4.29 -2.10 -9.04
N ALA A 126 3.52 -1.28 -8.31
CA ALA A 126 3.45 -1.33 -6.86
C ALA A 126 2.94 -2.70 -6.35
N VAL A 127 1.94 -3.26 -7.03
CA VAL A 127 1.39 -4.59 -6.70
C VAL A 127 2.40 -5.68 -7.04
N GLN A 128 3.02 -5.61 -8.21
CA GLN A 128 4.00 -6.59 -8.68
C GLN A 128 5.28 -6.61 -7.83
N ASP A 129 5.80 -5.45 -7.44
CA ASP A 129 6.95 -5.31 -6.54
C ASP A 129 6.65 -5.86 -5.15
N SER A 130 5.44 -5.61 -4.64
CA SER A 130 5.00 -6.17 -3.36
C SER A 130 4.88 -7.70 -3.41
N LEU A 131 4.30 -8.25 -4.48
CA LEU A 131 4.24 -9.69 -4.70
C LEU A 131 5.65 -10.31 -4.85
N ARG A 132 6.56 -9.64 -5.56
CA ARG A 132 7.93 -10.11 -5.78
C ARG A 132 8.75 -10.10 -4.48
N SER A 133 8.69 -9.03 -3.71
CA SER A 133 9.38 -8.94 -2.41
C SER A 133 8.90 -10.01 -1.44
N TRP A 134 7.60 -10.28 -1.39
CA TRP A 134 7.06 -11.34 -0.55
C TRP A 134 7.43 -12.76 -1.04
N ARG A 135 7.45 -12.99 -2.36
CA ARG A 135 7.93 -14.26 -2.94
C ARG A 135 9.39 -14.51 -2.58
N LEU A 136 10.23 -13.46 -2.56
CA LEU A 136 11.62 -13.53 -2.14
C LEU A 136 11.77 -13.78 -0.63
N GLU A 137 10.96 -13.15 0.21
CA GLU A 137 10.95 -13.43 1.66
C GLU A 137 10.52 -14.88 1.98
N ARG A 138 9.57 -15.44 1.22
CA ARG A 138 9.10 -16.81 1.40
C ARG A 138 10.10 -17.86 0.87
N LEU A 139 10.84 -17.53 -0.19
CA LEU A 139 11.85 -18.41 -0.80
C LEU A 139 13.23 -18.31 -0.12
N TRP A 140 13.55 -17.19 0.55
CA TRP A 140 14.84 -16.98 1.19
C TRP A 140 14.71 -16.31 2.57
N PRO A 141 14.48 -17.08 3.64
CA PRO A 141 14.41 -16.55 5.01
C PRO A 141 15.70 -15.86 5.48
N GLY A 142 16.85 -16.16 4.85
CA GLY A 142 18.20 -15.75 5.27
C GLY A 142 18.56 -14.27 5.06
N ILE A 143 17.83 -13.51 4.24
CA ILE A 143 18.19 -12.10 3.93
C ILE A 143 17.94 -11.15 5.12
N ARG A 144 17.11 -11.56 6.10
CA ARG A 144 16.89 -10.78 7.34
C ARG A 144 18.16 -10.62 8.19
N HIS A 145 19.13 -11.53 8.06
CA HIS A 145 20.38 -11.46 8.82
C HIS A 145 21.45 -10.61 8.13
N ALA A 146 21.53 -10.62 6.80
CA ALA A 146 22.52 -9.83 6.07
C ALA A 146 22.32 -8.31 6.22
N ARG A 147 21.07 -7.84 6.35
CA ARG A 147 20.78 -6.40 6.49
C ARG A 147 20.99 -5.83 7.89
N ARG A 148 21.15 -6.68 8.93
CA ARG A 148 21.51 -6.24 10.28
C ARG A 148 23.02 -6.33 10.57
N GLY A 149 23.78 -7.09 9.78
CA GLY A 149 25.24 -7.23 9.95
C GLY A 149 26.08 -6.13 9.29
N ALA A 150 25.58 -5.48 8.23
CA ALA A 150 26.34 -4.49 7.45
C ALA A 150 26.45 -3.09 8.10
N GLY A 151 26.21 -2.97 9.42
CA GLY A 151 26.32 -1.71 10.17
C GLY A 151 27.54 -1.64 11.10
N HIS A 152 28.33 -2.71 11.19
CA HIS A 152 29.54 -2.75 11.99
C HIS A 152 30.69 -3.35 11.19
N GLU A 153 31.43 -2.51 10.46
CA GLU A 153 32.85 -2.74 10.22
C GLU A 153 33.54 -1.40 9.92
N VAL A 154 34.12 -0.79 10.96
CA VAL A 154 35.55 -0.80 11.29
C VAL A 154 36.24 0.43 10.67
N THR A 155 36.43 1.44 11.51
CA THR A 155 37.49 2.44 11.38
C THR A 155 38.83 1.75 11.67
N PRO A 156 39.86 1.97 10.83
CA PRO A 156 41.21 2.03 11.39
C PRO A 156 42.11 3.04 10.64
N PRO A 157 43.35 3.16 11.10
CA PRO A 157 43.81 4.04 12.18
C PRO A 157 44.19 5.45 11.70
#